data_AF-A0A0F8Y6T9-F1
#
_entry.id   AF-A0A0F8Y6T9-F1
#
_cell.length_a   1.000
_cell.length_b   1.000
_cell.length_c   1.000
_cell.angle_alpha   90.00
_cell.angle_beta   90.00
_cell.angle_gamma   90.00
#
_symmetry.space_group_name_H-M   'P 1'
#
loop_
_entity.id
_entity.type
_entity.pdbx_description
1 polymer ?
#
loop_
_entity_poly.entity_id
_entity_poly.type
_entity_poly.pdbx_seq_one_letter_code
_entity_poly.pdbx_strand_id
1 'polypeptide(L)'
;WSGDHLDTPPVRGGYQHMPWCEDALLPAVREAVIMEGRKPMTRNTDWHEGLSPDDLPGDLQIIAQECGMDVAVSLAEKLGGMKLYIPQPNVVTLERKKQFIRENYTTLSVREFILATGLSEATVRAIIKKAEQDARQTSLL
;
A
#
# COMPACT_ATOMS: atom_id res chain seq x y z
N TRP A 1 -39.03 -39.75 -4.03
CA TRP A 1 -39.39 -40.00 -5.43
C TRP A 1 -39.06 -38.76 -6.23
N SER A 2 -38.23 -38.94 -7.26
CA SER A 2 -37.94 -38.03 -8.40
C SER A 2 -37.32 -36.66 -8.05
N GLY A 3 -36.28 -36.17 -8.73
CA GLY A 3 -35.63 -36.56 -9.97
C GLY A 3 -35.27 -35.28 -10.73
N ASP A 4 -33.97 -35.10 -10.96
CA ASP A 4 -33.32 -34.48 -12.12
C ASP A 4 -33.65 -33.07 -12.66
N HIS A 5 -32.52 -32.45 -13.06
CA HIS A 5 -32.30 -31.48 -14.15
C HIS A 5 -32.23 -29.97 -13.86
N LEU A 6 -30.98 -29.53 -13.89
CA LEU A 6 -30.42 -28.25 -14.33
C LEU A 6 -31.35 -27.39 -15.20
N ASP A 7 -31.61 -26.17 -14.72
CA ASP A 7 -31.85 -25.00 -15.56
C ASP A 7 -30.95 -23.87 -15.05
N THR A 8 -29.84 -23.64 -15.76
CA THR A 8 -29.04 -22.41 -15.66
C THR A 8 -29.82 -21.26 -16.28
N PRO A 9 -30.09 -20.14 -15.58
CA PRO A 9 -30.55 -18.93 -16.21
C PRO A 9 -29.36 -18.04 -16.65
N PRO A 10 -29.59 -17.16 -17.64
CA PRO A 10 -28.60 -16.78 -18.63
C PRO A 10 -27.69 -15.62 -18.17
N VAL A 11 -26.42 -15.69 -18.58
CA VAL A 11 -25.55 -14.51 -18.62
C VAL A 11 -25.95 -13.66 -19.82
N ARG A 12 -26.56 -12.50 -19.57
CA ARG A 12 -26.46 -11.32 -20.44
C ARG A 12 -26.99 -10.06 -19.75
N GLY A 13 -26.05 -9.20 -19.39
CA GLY A 13 -26.20 -7.74 -19.45
C GLY A 13 -27.06 -7.07 -18.39
N GLY A 14 -26.40 -6.35 -17.49
CA GLY A 14 -27.02 -5.31 -16.65
C GLY A 14 -26.69 -5.51 -15.18
N TYR A 15 -25.67 -4.80 -14.68
CA TYR A 15 -25.47 -4.63 -13.25
C TYR A 15 -26.67 -3.86 -12.68
N GLN A 16 -27.68 -4.59 -12.20
CA GLN A 16 -28.72 -4.03 -11.36
C GLN A 16 -28.21 -3.98 -9.91
N HIS A 17 -28.19 -2.76 -9.38
CA HIS A 17 -27.86 -2.36 -8.02
C HIS A 17 -28.32 -3.39 -6.97
N MET A 18 -27.38 -3.96 -6.20
CA MET A 18 -27.69 -4.72 -4.99
C MET A 18 -27.78 -3.76 -3.79
N PRO A 19 -28.91 -3.70 -3.05
CA PRO A 19 -29.18 -2.65 -2.07
C PRO A 19 -28.71 -3.00 -0.64
N TRP A 20 -27.53 -3.58 -0.49
CA TRP A 20 -27.05 -4.04 0.84
C TRP A 20 -25.55 -3.80 1.10
N CYS A 21 -24.89 -2.94 0.32
CA CYS A 21 -23.46 -2.62 0.53
C CYS A 21 -23.11 -1.14 0.70
N GLU A 22 -24.05 -0.20 0.65
CA GLU A 22 -23.72 1.24 0.82
C GLU A 22 -24.00 1.80 2.22
N ASP A 23 -24.80 1.12 3.04
CA ASP A 23 -25.23 1.61 4.36
C ASP A 23 -24.48 1.02 5.57
N ALA A 24 -23.38 0.29 5.34
CA ALA A 24 -22.64 -0.40 6.40
C ALA A 24 -21.31 0.27 6.80
N LEU A 25 -21.14 1.57 6.52
CA LEU A 25 -20.20 2.35 7.31
C LEU A 25 -20.91 2.69 8.62
N LEU A 26 -20.55 1.97 9.69
CA LEU A 26 -20.97 2.27 11.06
C LEU A 26 -20.92 3.80 11.29
N PRO A 27 -21.91 4.40 11.96
CA PRO A 27 -21.91 5.85 12.25
C PRO A 27 -20.58 6.33 12.83
N ALA A 28 -19.92 5.49 13.63
CA ALA A 28 -18.59 5.74 14.19
C ALA A 28 -17.47 5.91 13.15
N VAL A 29 -17.53 5.21 12.00
CA VAL A 29 -16.54 5.35 10.92
C VAL A 29 -16.83 6.61 10.11
N ARG A 30 -18.11 6.95 9.91
CA ARG A 30 -18.51 8.20 9.24
C ARG A 30 -18.16 9.42 10.09
N GLU A 31 -18.33 9.33 11.42
CA GLU A 31 -17.89 10.35 12.37
C GLU A 31 -16.36 10.43 12.48
N ALA A 32 -15.64 9.30 12.46
CA ALA A 32 -14.17 9.30 12.48
C ALA A 32 -13.59 9.98 11.23
N VAL A 33 -14.15 9.72 10.05
CA VAL A 33 -13.74 10.36 8.78
C VAL A 33 -14.08 11.86 8.77
N ILE A 34 -15.17 12.28 9.41
CA ILE A 34 -15.53 13.70 9.56
C ILE A 34 -14.65 14.40 10.63
N MET A 35 -14.15 13.68 11.63
CA MET A 35 -13.28 14.20 12.69
C MET A 35 -11.82 14.36 12.27
N GLU A 36 -11.36 13.66 11.23
CA GLU A 36 -10.00 13.79 10.70
C GLU A 36 -9.78 15.12 9.95
N GLY A 37 -10.85 15.88 9.69
CA GLY A 37 -10.82 17.19 9.03
C GLY A 37 -10.96 18.41 9.95
N ARG A 38 -11.07 18.25 11.29
CA ARG A 38 -11.23 19.39 12.20
C ARG A 38 -10.04 19.49 13.15
N LYS A 39 -9.00 20.21 12.70
CA LYS A 39 -7.91 20.71 13.58
C LYS A 39 -8.59 21.39 14.78
N PRO A 40 -8.39 20.93 16.02
CA PRO A 40 -9.02 21.57 17.18
C PRO A 40 -8.53 23.01 17.24
N MET A 41 -9.49 23.93 17.41
CA MET A 41 -9.28 25.36 17.44
C MET A 41 -8.53 25.75 18.73
N THR A 42 -7.22 25.52 18.74
CA THR A 42 -6.31 26.09 19.72
C THR A 42 -6.04 27.54 19.30
N ARG A 43 -5.92 28.46 20.27
CA ARG A 43 -5.45 29.83 20.01
C ARG A 43 -3.95 29.79 19.67
N ASN A 44 -3.64 29.22 18.52
CA ASN A 44 -2.31 29.27 17.96
C ASN A 44 -2.50 29.89 16.58
N THR A 45 -1.99 31.10 16.40
CA THR A 45 -1.75 31.65 15.08
C THR A 45 -1.08 30.53 14.29
N ASP A 46 -1.66 30.09 13.17
CA ASP A 46 -0.96 29.14 12.30
C ASP A 46 0.19 29.92 11.66
N TRP A 47 1.32 29.97 12.37
CA TRP A 47 2.55 30.67 11.96
C TRP A 47 3.17 30.07 10.69
N HIS A 48 2.51 29.07 10.11
CA HIS A 48 2.84 28.42 8.86
C HIS A 48 2.16 29.09 7.65
N GLU A 49 1.15 29.95 7.86
CA GLU A 49 0.50 30.69 6.78
C GLU A 49 1.50 31.62 6.08
N GLY A 50 1.74 31.36 4.79
CA GLY A 50 2.65 32.16 3.96
C GLY A 50 4.11 31.74 4.01
N LEU A 51 4.47 30.65 4.70
CA LEU A 51 5.81 30.06 4.56
C LEU A 51 6.02 29.56 3.14
N SER A 52 7.17 29.89 2.57
CA SER A 52 7.67 29.33 1.33
C SER A 52 8.70 28.23 1.60
N PRO A 53 8.97 27.32 0.64
CA PRO A 53 9.97 26.28 0.84
C PRO A 53 11.35 26.83 1.24
N ASP A 54 11.69 28.03 0.78
CA ASP A 54 12.99 28.67 1.05
C ASP A 54 13.15 29.16 2.49
N ASP A 55 12.05 29.27 3.23
CA ASP A 55 12.05 29.60 4.65
C ASP A 55 12.35 28.38 5.54
N LEU A 56 12.34 27.17 4.97
CA LEU A 56 12.58 25.92 5.69
C LEU A 56 14.07 25.56 5.74
N PRO A 57 14.56 25.01 6.86
CA PRO A 57 15.95 24.62 6.99
C PRO A 57 16.24 23.24 6.35
N GLY A 58 17.32 23.16 5.58
CA GLY A 58 17.96 21.89 5.18
C GLY A 58 17.04 20.94 4.43
N ASP A 59 16.98 19.68 4.88
CA ASP A 59 16.22 18.62 4.19
C ASP A 59 14.71 18.91 4.12
N LEU A 60 14.16 19.73 5.02
CA LEU A 60 12.75 20.13 4.97
C LEU A 60 12.44 21.05 3.78
N GLN A 61 13.40 21.85 3.30
CA GLN A 61 13.24 22.64 2.07
C GLN A 61 13.07 21.69 0.87
N ILE A 62 13.91 20.66 0.77
CA ILE A 62 13.85 19.67 -0.31
C ILE A 62 12.49 18.95 -0.28
N ILE A 63 12.04 18.55 0.91
CA ILE A 63 10.74 17.91 1.07
C ILE A 63 9.60 18.86 0.68
N ALA A 64 9.66 20.14 1.05
CA ALA A 64 8.62 21.09 0.67
C ALA A 64 8.58 21.34 -0.85
N GLN A 65 9.73 21.36 -1.52
CA GLN A 65 9.83 21.53 -2.97
C GLN A 65 9.31 20.31 -3.74
N GLU A 66 9.66 19.09 -3.30
CA GLU A 66 9.32 17.85 -4.01
C GLU A 66 7.99 17.23 -3.58
N CYS A 67 7.58 17.41 -2.32
CA CYS A 67 6.41 16.77 -1.73
C CYS A 67 5.32 17.75 -1.25
N GLY A 68 5.61 19.05 -1.19
CA GLY A 68 4.66 20.08 -0.77
C GLY A 68 4.88 20.57 0.67
N MET A 69 4.49 21.83 0.89
CA MET A 69 4.63 22.52 2.18
C MET A 69 3.83 21.86 3.30
N ASP A 70 2.65 21.34 2.99
CA ASP A 70 1.78 20.60 3.91
C ASP A 70 2.46 19.34 4.47
N VAL A 71 3.15 18.59 3.62
CA VAL A 71 3.92 17.40 4.03
C VAL A 71 5.10 17.81 4.91
N ALA A 72 5.84 18.84 4.52
CA ALA A 72 6.98 19.33 5.30
C ALA A 72 6.56 19.80 6.70
N VAL A 73 5.46 20.57 6.81
CA VAL A 73 4.90 21.00 8.10
C VAL A 73 4.44 19.79 8.92
N SER A 74 3.69 18.85 8.32
CA SER A 74 3.24 17.65 9.05
C SER A 74 4.42 16.80 9.54
N LEU A 75 5.53 16.73 8.81
CA LEU A 75 6.73 16.03 9.26
C LEU A 75 7.43 16.76 10.40
N ALA A 76 7.55 18.09 10.32
CA ALA A 76 8.13 18.89 11.39
C ALA A 76 7.30 18.80 12.69
N GLU A 77 5.96 18.83 12.59
CA GLU A 77 5.06 18.72 13.74
C GLU A 77 5.11 17.33 14.39
N LYS A 78 5.10 16.26 13.59
CA LYS A 78 4.92 14.89 14.11
C LYS A 78 6.24 14.16 14.37
N LEU A 79 7.29 14.48 13.61
CA LEU A 79 8.58 13.78 13.63
C LEU A 79 9.76 14.73 13.93
N GLY A 80 9.47 15.98 14.34
CA GLY A 80 10.49 16.96 14.70
C GLY A 80 11.45 16.45 15.78
N GLY A 81 12.75 16.70 15.59
CA GLY A 81 13.82 16.23 16.48
C GLY A 81 14.31 14.80 16.20
N MET A 82 13.64 14.05 15.33
CA MET A 82 14.12 12.74 14.87
C MET A 82 15.07 12.89 13.67
N LYS A 83 16.09 12.02 13.60
CA LYS A 83 16.89 11.85 12.38
C LYS A 83 16.27 10.73 11.55
N LEU A 84 15.74 11.07 10.38
CA LEU A 84 15.15 10.12 9.45
C LEU A 84 16.16 9.73 8.37
N TYR A 85 16.33 8.43 8.18
CA TYR A 85 17.03 7.88 7.02
C TYR A 85 16.00 7.46 5.98
N ILE A 86 16.12 7.97 4.75
CA ILE A 86 15.26 7.59 3.63
C ILE A 86 15.99 6.52 2.79
N PRO A 87 15.61 5.23 2.90
CA PRO A 87 16.22 4.17 2.10
C PRO A 87 15.84 4.30 0.62
N GLN A 88 16.67 3.71 -0.25
CA GLN A 88 16.35 3.63 -1.67
C GLN A 88 15.04 2.85 -1.91
N PRO A 89 14.23 3.21 -2.93
CA PRO A 89 12.94 2.56 -3.21
C PRO A 89 13.02 1.04 -3.36
N ASN A 90 14.14 0.53 -3.91
CA ASN A 90 14.36 -0.90 -4.06
C ASN A 90 14.46 -1.63 -2.72
N VAL A 91 14.97 -1.00 -1.67
CA VAL A 91 15.05 -1.60 -0.33
C VAL A 91 13.65 -1.69 0.28
N VAL A 92 12.87 -0.61 0.20
CA VAL A 92 11.49 -0.56 0.73
C VAL A 92 10.58 -1.58 0.06
N THR A 93 10.73 -1.78 -1.25
CA THR A 93 9.88 -2.68 -2.04
C THR A 93 10.39 -4.12 -2.10
N LEU A 94 11.60 -4.40 -1.60
CA LEU A 94 12.27 -5.69 -1.79
C LEU A 94 11.45 -6.86 -1.24
N GLU A 95 10.93 -6.74 -0.01
CA GLU A 95 10.18 -7.83 0.60
C GLU A 95 8.86 -8.10 -0.12
N ARG A 96 8.19 -7.05 -0.59
CA ARG A 96 6.98 -7.19 -1.42
C ARG A 96 7.28 -7.89 -2.75
N LYS A 97 8.41 -7.55 -3.40
CA LYS A 97 8.86 -8.23 -4.62
C LYS A 97 9.18 -9.71 -4.36
N LYS A 98 9.84 -10.03 -3.25
CA LYS A 98 10.11 -11.42 -2.85
C LYS A 98 8.82 -12.19 -2.58
N GLN A 99 7.87 -11.57 -1.89
CA GLN A 99 6.57 -12.17 -1.61
C GLN A 99 5.81 -12.48 -2.90
N PHE A 100 5.76 -11.54 -3.84
CA PHE A 100 5.16 -11.75 -5.16
C PHE A 100 5.76 -12.98 -5.88
N ILE A 101 7.07 -13.18 -5.83
CA ILE A 101 7.72 -14.37 -6.41
C ILE A 101 7.28 -15.64 -5.68
N ARG A 102 7.28 -15.65 -4.33
CA ARG A 102 6.89 -16.81 -3.53
C ARG A 102 5.43 -17.23 -3.74
N GLU A 103 4.55 -16.29 -4.05
CA GLU A 103 3.13 -16.57 -4.28
C GLU A 103 2.86 -17.08 -5.70
N ASN A 104 3.70 -16.72 -6.67
CA ASN A 104 3.40 -16.94 -8.10
C ASN A 104 4.41 -17.87 -8.80
N TYR A 105 5.42 -18.42 -8.12
CA TYR A 105 6.53 -19.16 -8.75
C TYR A 105 6.10 -20.41 -9.54
N THR A 106 4.92 -20.97 -9.26
CA THR A 106 4.37 -22.12 -9.99
C THR A 106 3.72 -21.73 -11.32
N THR A 107 3.37 -20.46 -11.50
CA THR A 107 2.57 -19.96 -12.63
C THR A 107 3.39 -19.18 -13.64
N LEU A 108 4.36 -18.40 -13.18
CA LEU A 108 5.17 -17.51 -14.03
C LEU A 108 6.57 -18.05 -14.24
N SER A 109 7.15 -17.69 -15.38
CA SER A 109 8.53 -18.00 -15.72
C SER A 109 9.52 -17.07 -15.03
N VAL A 110 10.78 -17.54 -14.90
CA VAL A 110 11.89 -16.75 -14.32
C VAL A 110 12.09 -15.42 -15.06
N ARG A 111 11.91 -15.39 -16.38
CA ARG A 111 12.06 -14.18 -17.20
C ARG A 111 10.99 -13.14 -16.86
N GLU A 112 9.75 -13.56 -16.65
CA GLU A 112 8.65 -12.66 -16.28
C GLU A 112 8.89 -12.03 -14.90
N PHE A 113 9.44 -12.79 -13.96
CA PHE A 113 9.81 -12.23 -12.64
C PHE A 113 10.92 -11.19 -12.74
N ILE A 114 11.94 -11.39 -13.57
CA ILE A 114 13.01 -10.42 -13.76
C ILE A 114 12.44 -9.11 -14.31
N LEU A 115 11.56 -9.19 -15.31
CA LEU A 115 10.93 -8.01 -15.91
C LEU A 115 9.99 -7.29 -14.93
N ALA A 116 9.19 -8.02 -14.17
CA ALA A 116 8.23 -7.44 -13.23
C ALA A 116 8.92 -6.83 -11.99
N THR A 117 9.98 -7.46 -11.48
CA THR A 117 10.58 -7.07 -10.19
C THR A 117 11.87 -6.25 -10.36
N GLY A 118 12.53 -6.32 -11.51
CA GLY A 118 13.86 -5.76 -11.74
C GLY A 118 14.98 -6.49 -10.99
N LEU A 119 14.71 -7.65 -10.41
CA LEU A 119 15.71 -8.46 -9.70
C LEU A 119 16.57 -9.27 -10.69
N SER A 120 17.81 -9.55 -10.30
CA SER A 120 18.69 -10.41 -11.11
C SER A 120 18.16 -11.84 -11.19
N GLU A 121 18.47 -12.53 -12.28
CA GLU A 121 18.09 -13.94 -12.48
C GLU A 121 18.57 -14.84 -11.33
N ALA A 122 19.80 -14.61 -10.85
CA ALA A 122 20.37 -15.36 -9.73
C ALA A 122 19.54 -15.16 -8.45
N THR A 123 19.12 -13.92 -8.17
CA THR A 123 18.28 -13.60 -7.01
C THR A 123 16.91 -14.26 -7.11
N VAL A 124 16.25 -14.17 -8.27
CA VAL A 124 14.94 -14.79 -8.51
C VAL A 124 15.02 -16.30 -8.31
N ARG A 125 16.00 -16.97 -8.92
CA ARG A 125 16.20 -18.42 -8.77
C ARG A 125 16.46 -18.82 -7.32
N ALA A 126 17.24 -18.04 -6.57
CA ALA A 126 17.48 -18.31 -5.15
C ALA A 126 16.19 -18.22 -4.32
N ILE A 127 15.32 -17.25 -4.60
CA ILE A 127 14.03 -17.10 -3.91
C ILE A 127 13.11 -18.28 -4.23
N ILE A 128 12.99 -18.68 -5.50
CA ILE A 128 12.17 -19.82 -5.92
C ILE A 128 12.65 -21.11 -5.26
N LYS A 129 13.97 -21.37 -5.32
CA LYS A 129 14.57 -22.56 -4.70
C LYS A 129 14.28 -22.63 -3.20
N LYS A 130 14.38 -21.50 -2.51
CA LYS A 130 14.06 -21.43 -1.08
C LYS A 130 12.57 -21.71 -0.82
N ALA A 131 11.67 -21.12 -1.61
CA ALA A 131 10.23 -21.37 -1.47
C ALA A 131 9.86 -22.85 -1.68
N GLU A 132 10.47 -23.51 -2.67
CA GLU A 132 10.28 -24.94 -2.90
C GLU A 132 10.80 -25.81 -1.75
N GLN A 133 11.93 -25.44 -1.15
CA GLN A 133 12.49 -26.15 0.01
C GLN A 133 11.59 -26.00 1.23
N ASP A 134 11.11 -24.79 1.50
CA ASP A 134 10.20 -24.50 2.62
C ASP A 134 8.90 -25.30 2.46
N ALA A 135 8.31 -25.33 1.26
CA ALA A 135 7.11 -26.11 0.97
C ALA A 135 7.31 -27.64 1.18
N ARG A 136 8.46 -28.18 0.75
CA ARG A 136 8.81 -29.59 0.99
C ARG A 136 8.97 -29.89 2.48
N GLN A 137 9.63 -29.01 3.22
CA GLN A 137 9.83 -29.20 4.66
C GLN A 137 8.51 -29.14 5.43
N THR A 138 7.57 -28.25 5.06
CA THR A 138 6.24 -28.21 5.66
C THR A 138 5.43 -29.47 5.37
N SER A 139 5.60 -30.11 4.21
CA SER A 139 4.88 -31.35 3.88
C SER A 139 5.32 -32.60 4.67
N LEU A 140 6.43 -32.50 5.42
CA LEU A 140 6.99 -33.59 6.23
C LEU A 140 6.62 -33.51 7.72
N LEU A 141 5.93 -32.44 8.14
CA LEU A 141 5.46 -32.22 9.51
C LEU A 141 3.96 -32.51 9.62
#